data_AF-A0A9Q8USG7-F1
#
_entry.id   AF-A0A9Q8USG7-F1
#
_cell.length_a   1.000
_cell.length_b   1.000
_cell.length_c   1.000
_cell.angle_alpha   90.00
_cell.angle_beta   90.00
_cell.angle_gamma   90.00
#
_symmetry.space_group_name_H-M   'P 1'
#
loop_
_entity.id
_entity.type
_entity.pdbx_description
1 polymer ?
#
loop_
_entity_poly.entity_id
_entity_poly.type
_entity_poly.pdbx_seq_one_letter_code
_entity_poly.pdbx_strand_id
1 'polypeptide(L)'
;MPQTTPAHQDMAHKEVNSLVLRAHLESLPQELYDIIYDLTFAAKPGVRQLGTIANRLHFATPPTDPCPTLLGIDRRSRAKFAKSYDGDGAVFVVYGNRTLEQWLGSLPDAHRDMIADIRYICARAEPAHEHSPNYRSLQIYYDCLRRAGQTDNAFLRKIHIGRETEITRDLEGYTSVSLEEARQGREWGALRPA
;
A
#
# COMPACT_ATOMS: atom_id res chain seq x y z
N MET A 1 25.79 -32.97 -44.33
CA MET A 1 26.48 -32.27 -43.22
C MET A 1 25.43 -31.84 -42.22
N PRO A 2 25.34 -32.48 -41.04
CA PRO A 2 24.37 -32.10 -40.03
C PRO A 2 24.89 -30.87 -39.27
N GLN A 3 24.11 -29.79 -39.28
CA GLN A 3 24.39 -28.62 -38.45
C GLN A 3 23.95 -28.92 -37.02
N THR A 4 24.91 -28.94 -36.10
CA THR A 4 24.69 -28.99 -34.66
C THR A 4 24.29 -27.60 -34.17
N THR A 5 23.02 -27.46 -33.78
CA THR A 5 22.50 -26.33 -33.02
C THR A 5 23.25 -26.23 -31.67
N PRO A 6 23.79 -25.07 -31.27
CA PRO A 6 24.42 -24.94 -29.97
C PRO A 6 23.35 -24.96 -28.87
N ALA A 7 23.65 -25.75 -27.84
CA ALA A 7 22.87 -25.86 -26.62
C ALA A 7 22.57 -24.48 -26.03
N HIS A 8 21.28 -24.19 -25.88
CA HIS A 8 20.77 -23.14 -25.02
C HIS A 8 21.28 -23.45 -23.61
N GLN A 9 22.24 -22.66 -23.12
CA GLN A 9 22.78 -22.80 -21.78
C GLN A 9 21.64 -22.74 -20.77
N ASP A 10 21.51 -23.81 -19.99
CA ASP A 10 20.86 -23.84 -18.70
C ASP A 10 21.36 -22.64 -17.88
N MET A 11 20.52 -21.60 -17.76
CA MET A 11 20.65 -20.64 -16.68
C MET A 11 20.22 -21.34 -15.39
N ALA A 12 21.11 -22.19 -14.88
CA ALA A 12 21.03 -22.70 -13.53
C ALA A 12 20.86 -21.50 -12.60
N HIS A 13 19.70 -21.41 -11.96
CA HIS A 13 19.41 -20.46 -10.91
C HIS A 13 20.42 -20.66 -9.79
N LYS A 14 21.54 -19.95 -9.86
CA LYS A 14 22.57 -19.95 -8.84
C LYS A 14 21.95 -19.31 -7.61
N GLU A 15 21.71 -20.11 -6.57
CA GLU A 15 21.23 -19.61 -5.28
C GLU A 15 22.08 -18.41 -4.87
N VAL A 16 21.46 -17.23 -4.84
CA VAL A 16 22.14 -16.00 -4.46
C VAL A 16 22.31 -16.05 -2.94
N ASN A 17 23.51 -16.42 -2.51
CA ASN A 17 23.88 -16.40 -1.10
C ASN A 17 23.91 -14.95 -0.60
N SER A 18 23.19 -14.67 0.50
CA SER A 18 23.08 -13.33 1.08
C SER A 18 24.44 -12.71 1.45
N LEU A 19 25.44 -13.53 1.78
CA LEU A 19 26.81 -13.08 2.06
C LEU A 19 27.51 -12.56 0.80
N VAL A 20 27.31 -13.22 -0.34
CA VAL A 20 27.88 -12.79 -1.62
C VAL A 20 27.24 -11.48 -2.08
N LEU A 21 25.91 -11.37 -1.92
CA LEU A 21 25.20 -10.13 -2.22
C LEU A 21 25.70 -8.97 -1.36
N ARG A 22 25.90 -9.20 -0.06
CA ARG A 22 26.43 -8.19 0.86
C ARG A 22 27.83 -7.73 0.44
N ALA A 23 28.73 -8.65 0.13
CA ALA A 23 30.08 -8.32 -0.32
C ALA A 23 30.07 -7.47 -1.61
N HIS A 24 29.17 -7.80 -2.55
CA HIS A 24 29.01 -7.01 -3.77
C HIS A 24 28.49 -5.60 -3.46
N LEU A 25 27.49 -5.45 -2.59
CA LEU A 25 26.98 -4.14 -2.19
C LEU A 25 28.04 -3.28 -1.49
N GLU A 26 28.87 -3.89 -0.64
CA GLU A 26 29.97 -3.20 0.07
C GLU A 26 31.12 -2.80 -0.87
N SER A 27 31.27 -3.45 -2.03
CA SER A 27 32.27 -3.10 -3.04
C SER A 27 31.84 -1.97 -4.01
N LEU A 28 30.59 -1.54 -3.94
CA LEU A 28 30.10 -0.49 -4.84
C LEU A 28 30.67 0.88 -4.45
N PRO A 29 30.89 1.77 -5.43
CA PRO A 29 31.00 3.19 -5.16
C PRO A 29 29.79 3.68 -4.34
N GLN A 30 30.04 4.58 -3.38
CA GLN A 30 29.01 5.06 -2.45
C GLN A 30 27.76 5.58 -3.17
N GLU A 31 27.94 6.30 -4.29
CA GLU A 31 26.84 6.85 -5.09
C GLU A 31 25.88 5.76 -5.59
N LEU A 32 26.40 4.62 -6.04
CA LEU A 32 25.58 3.51 -6.52
C LEU A 32 24.89 2.79 -5.36
N TYR A 33 25.57 2.63 -4.23
CA TYR A 33 24.97 2.09 -3.03
C TYR A 33 23.78 2.94 -2.57
N ASP A 34 23.95 4.26 -2.52
CA ASP A 34 22.91 5.19 -2.09
C ASP A 34 21.71 5.15 -3.02
N ILE A 35 21.92 5.11 -4.35
CA ILE A 35 20.84 4.95 -5.33
C ILE A 35 20.06 3.65 -5.12
N ILE A 36 20.77 2.52 -4.94
CA ILE A 36 20.12 1.22 -4.69
C ILE A 36 19.34 1.28 -3.38
N TYR A 37 19.91 1.89 -2.33
CA TYR A 37 19.29 2.05 -1.02
C TYR A 37 18.03 2.93 -1.08
N ASP A 38 18.06 4.02 -1.86
CA ASP A 38 16.92 4.89 -2.15
C ASP A 38 15.81 4.14 -2.88
N LEU A 39 16.15 3.37 -3.91
CA LEU A 39 15.17 2.61 -4.68
C LEU A 39 14.58 1.42 -3.90
N THR A 40 15.35 0.83 -2.99
CA THR A 40 14.92 -0.37 -2.23
C THR A 40 14.04 -0.01 -1.04
N PHE A 41 14.33 1.07 -0.34
CA PHE A 41 13.64 1.46 0.90
C PHE A 41 12.65 2.62 0.69
N ALA A 42 12.11 2.74 -0.53
CA ALA A 42 11.01 3.62 -0.85
C ALA A 42 9.81 2.79 -1.32
N ALA A 43 8.62 3.07 -0.78
CA ALA A 43 7.38 2.55 -1.32
C ALA A 43 6.92 3.40 -2.50
N LYS A 44 6.33 2.76 -3.50
CA LYS A 44 5.71 3.48 -4.62
C LYS A 44 4.41 4.13 -4.17
N PRO A 45 4.14 5.40 -4.46
CA PRO A 45 2.83 6.00 -4.20
C PRO A 45 1.69 5.15 -4.79
N GLY A 46 0.56 5.06 -4.10
CA GLY A 46 -0.58 4.31 -4.62
C GLY A 46 -1.56 3.78 -3.59
N VAL A 47 -2.45 2.93 -4.07
CA VAL A 47 -3.56 2.37 -3.29
C VAL A 47 -3.12 1.10 -2.57
N ARG A 48 -3.24 1.09 -1.24
CA ARG A 48 -2.97 -0.05 -0.37
C ARG A 48 -4.27 -0.70 0.07
N GLN A 49 -4.46 -1.96 -0.28
CA GLN A 49 -5.64 -2.70 0.19
C GLN A 49 -5.33 -3.43 1.49
N LEU A 50 -6.13 -3.17 2.52
CA LEU A 50 -6.02 -3.81 3.83
C LEU A 50 -7.08 -4.89 3.99
N GLY A 51 -6.62 -6.12 4.20
CA GLY A 51 -7.46 -7.29 4.47
C GLY A 51 -7.52 -8.31 3.33
N THR A 52 -8.16 -9.44 3.62
CA THR A 52 -8.16 -10.65 2.76
C THR A 52 -9.03 -10.54 1.51
N ILE A 53 -9.67 -9.39 1.27
CA ILE A 53 -10.57 -9.19 0.13
C ILE A 53 -9.83 -8.67 -1.11
N ALA A 54 -8.51 -8.91 -1.20
CA ALA A 54 -7.71 -8.64 -2.40
C ALA A 54 -8.27 -9.32 -3.68
N ASN A 55 -9.20 -10.27 -3.54
CA ASN A 55 -9.85 -10.96 -4.66
C ASN A 55 -11.20 -10.37 -5.11
N ARG A 56 -11.81 -9.38 -4.43
CA ARG A 56 -13.12 -8.83 -4.88
C ARG A 56 -13.03 -7.53 -5.65
N LEU A 57 -12.03 -6.70 -5.38
CA LEU A 57 -11.77 -5.56 -6.24
C LEU A 57 -10.97 -6.03 -7.44
N HIS A 58 -11.57 -5.96 -8.62
CA HIS A 58 -10.90 -6.19 -9.91
C HIS A 58 -9.84 -5.13 -10.25
N PHE A 59 -9.29 -4.41 -9.27
CA PHE A 59 -8.09 -3.60 -9.44
C PHE A 59 -6.91 -4.53 -9.67
N ALA A 60 -6.69 -4.80 -10.96
CA ALA A 60 -5.71 -5.68 -11.51
C ALA A 60 -4.28 -5.24 -11.14
N THR A 61 -3.79 -5.76 -10.02
CA THR A 61 -2.42 -6.27 -9.88
C THR A 61 -2.42 -7.19 -8.66
N PRO A 62 -1.76 -8.37 -8.69
CA PRO A 62 -1.42 -9.06 -7.45
C PRO A 62 -0.72 -8.06 -6.52
N PRO A 63 -0.79 -8.22 -5.18
CA PRO A 63 -0.14 -7.31 -4.24
C PRO A 63 1.38 -7.36 -4.46
N THR A 64 1.85 -6.58 -5.42
CA THR A 64 3.25 -6.29 -5.70
C THR A 64 3.73 -5.14 -4.83
N ASP A 65 2.83 -4.51 -4.08
CA ASP A 65 3.25 -3.62 -3.03
C ASP A 65 4.12 -4.39 -2.03
N PRO A 66 5.33 -3.89 -1.77
CA PRO A 66 6.27 -4.55 -0.88
C PRO A 66 5.54 -4.86 0.41
N CYS A 67 5.41 -6.15 0.67
CA CYS A 67 4.94 -6.65 1.95
C CYS A 67 5.64 -5.83 3.04
N PRO A 68 4.97 -5.45 4.15
CA PRO A 68 5.56 -4.63 5.21
C PRO A 68 6.78 -5.27 5.91
N THR A 69 7.37 -6.33 5.36
CA THR A 69 8.66 -6.92 5.75
C THR A 69 9.78 -5.89 5.78
N LEU A 70 9.76 -4.85 4.93
CA LEU A 70 10.76 -3.76 4.97
C LEU A 70 10.63 -2.88 6.23
N LEU A 71 9.47 -2.86 6.88
CA LEU A 71 9.32 -2.25 8.20
C LEU A 71 10.03 -3.08 9.29
N GLY A 72 10.48 -4.29 9.01
CA GLY A 72 11.12 -5.18 9.98
C GLY A 72 12.64 -5.07 10.09
N ILE A 73 13.34 -4.48 9.12
CA ILE A 73 14.79 -4.69 8.93
C ILE A 73 15.65 -3.93 9.96
N ASP A 74 15.73 -2.60 9.83
CA ASP A 74 16.49 -1.74 10.73
C ASP A 74 15.77 -0.41 10.95
N ARG A 75 16.13 0.31 12.02
CA ARG A 75 15.42 1.53 12.42
C ARG A 75 15.51 2.66 11.38
N ARG A 76 16.65 2.81 10.70
CA ARG A 76 16.86 3.90 9.72
C ARG A 76 16.09 3.62 8.45
N SER A 77 16.24 2.40 7.91
CA SER A 77 15.52 1.99 6.69
C SER A 77 14.01 1.90 6.92
N ARG A 78 13.57 1.46 8.10
CA ARG A 78 12.16 1.50 8.49
C ARG A 78 11.60 2.91 8.46
N ALA A 79 12.29 3.90 9.04
CA ALA A 79 11.79 5.28 9.06
C ALA A 79 11.66 5.85 7.64
N LYS A 80 12.62 5.54 6.77
CA LYS A 80 12.61 5.95 5.36
C LYS A 80 11.47 5.30 4.57
N PHE A 81 11.32 3.98 4.72
CA PHE A 81 10.26 3.24 4.05
C PHE A 81 8.88 3.64 4.57
N ALA A 82 8.71 3.79 5.89
CA ALA A 82 7.45 4.24 6.51
C ALA A 82 7.00 5.60 5.98
N LYS A 83 7.92 6.54 5.80
CA LYS A 83 7.59 7.87 5.26
C LYS A 83 6.94 7.80 3.87
N SER A 84 7.49 6.96 2.99
CA SER A 84 6.95 6.78 1.63
C SER A 84 5.77 5.80 1.57
N TYR A 85 5.68 4.85 2.52
CA TYR A 85 4.62 3.85 2.56
C TYR A 85 3.33 4.39 3.16
N ASP A 86 3.43 5.09 4.30
CA ASP A 86 2.29 5.67 5.02
C ASP A 86 1.97 7.09 4.53
N GLY A 87 2.96 7.80 3.96
CA GLY A 87 2.84 9.15 3.41
C GLY A 87 2.82 9.19 1.88
N ASP A 88 3.40 10.23 1.29
CA ASP A 88 3.67 10.40 -0.16
C ASP A 88 2.55 9.94 -1.11
N GLY A 89 1.29 10.28 -0.78
CA GLY A 89 0.13 9.98 -1.63
C GLY A 89 -0.41 8.55 -1.51
N ALA A 90 -0.04 7.81 -0.45
CA ALA A 90 -0.65 6.53 -0.14
C ALA A 90 -2.14 6.67 0.22
N VAL A 91 -2.96 5.79 -0.34
CA VAL A 91 -4.40 5.70 -0.04
C VAL A 91 -4.71 4.31 0.49
N PHE A 92 -5.21 4.21 1.72
CA PHE A 92 -5.49 2.92 2.34
C PHE A 92 -6.97 2.55 2.19
N VAL A 93 -7.24 1.49 1.44
CA VAL A 93 -8.59 0.95 1.26
C VAL A 93 -8.82 -0.16 2.27
N VAL A 94 -9.83 -0.01 3.12
CA VAL A 94 -10.09 -0.94 4.23
C VAL A 94 -11.49 -1.52 4.14
N TYR A 95 -11.57 -2.83 4.34
CA TYR A 95 -12.82 -3.56 4.42
C TYR A 95 -13.12 -3.99 5.85
N GLY A 96 -14.23 -3.47 6.38
CA GLY A 96 -14.77 -3.90 7.66
C GLY A 96 -14.03 -3.32 8.86
N ASN A 97 -14.80 -3.16 9.94
CA ASN A 97 -14.36 -2.36 11.07
C ASN A 97 -13.19 -2.96 11.84
N ARG A 98 -13.26 -4.27 12.07
CA ARG A 98 -12.24 -5.00 12.83
C ARG A 98 -10.87 -4.87 12.18
N THR A 99 -10.80 -4.90 10.84
CA THR A 99 -9.56 -4.72 10.09
C THR A 99 -8.99 -3.32 10.31
N LEU A 100 -9.84 -2.28 10.23
CA LEU A 100 -9.44 -0.90 10.45
C LEU A 100 -8.92 -0.67 11.87
N GLU A 101 -9.66 -1.14 12.88
CA GLU A 101 -9.28 -1.01 14.30
C GLU A 101 -7.98 -1.74 14.62
N GLN A 102 -7.83 -2.98 14.15
CA GLN A 102 -6.61 -3.77 14.36
C GLN A 102 -5.40 -3.16 13.66
N TRP A 103 -5.58 -2.65 12.45
CA TRP A 103 -4.50 -1.99 11.72
C TRP A 103 -4.12 -0.66 12.37
N LEU A 104 -5.07 0.22 12.67
CA LEU A 104 -4.76 1.49 13.34
C LEU A 104 -4.16 1.29 14.73
N GLY A 105 -4.59 0.26 15.45
CA GLY A 105 -4.04 -0.11 16.76
C GLY A 105 -2.63 -0.70 16.70
N SER A 106 -2.20 -1.22 15.54
CA SER A 106 -0.84 -1.75 15.37
C SER A 106 0.16 -0.69 14.89
N LEU A 107 -0.30 0.47 14.45
CA LEU A 107 0.56 1.56 13.96
C LEU A 107 1.10 2.44 15.11
N PRO A 108 2.41 2.77 15.08
CA PRO A 108 2.95 3.86 15.89
C PRO A 108 2.26 5.19 15.58
N ASP A 109 2.19 6.10 16.56
CA ASP A 109 1.58 7.44 16.39
C ASP A 109 2.17 8.19 15.20
N ALA A 110 3.50 8.19 15.07
CA ALA A 110 4.18 8.85 13.97
C ALA A 110 3.73 8.36 12.59
N HIS A 111 3.36 7.08 12.45
CA HIS A 111 2.86 6.54 11.19
C HIS A 111 1.42 6.97 10.92
N ARG A 112 0.59 6.99 11.96
CA ARG A 112 -0.80 7.49 11.88
C ARG A 112 -0.87 8.96 11.47
N ASP A 113 0.10 9.76 11.89
CA ASP A 113 0.18 11.16 11.50
C ASP A 113 0.47 11.34 10.01
N MET A 114 1.30 10.46 9.43
CA MET A 114 1.67 10.48 8.00
C MET A 114 0.55 10.06 7.07
N ILE A 115 -0.35 9.18 7.51
CA ILE A 115 -1.50 8.74 6.70
C ILE A 115 -2.37 9.93 6.38
N ALA A 116 -2.64 10.18 5.09
CA ALA A 116 -3.47 11.29 4.65
C ALA A 116 -4.89 10.86 4.26
N ASP A 117 -5.05 9.62 3.76
CA ASP A 117 -6.29 9.17 3.12
C ASP A 117 -6.58 7.69 3.44
N ILE A 118 -7.76 7.45 4.02
CA ILE A 118 -8.29 6.12 4.31
C ILE A 118 -9.67 6.01 3.65
N ARG A 119 -9.81 5.07 2.72
CA ARG A 119 -11.06 4.75 2.03
C ARG A 119 -11.71 3.53 2.70
N TYR A 120 -12.70 3.78 3.54
CA TYR A 120 -13.41 2.72 4.25
C TYR A 120 -14.60 2.24 3.42
N ILE A 121 -14.55 0.97 3.01
CA ILE A 121 -15.64 0.34 2.27
C ILE A 121 -16.58 -0.32 3.27
N CYS A 122 -17.79 0.23 3.34
CA CYS A 122 -18.86 -0.35 4.14
C CYS A 122 -19.32 -1.64 3.46
N ALA A 123 -18.97 -2.80 4.05
CA ALA A 123 -19.45 -4.08 3.58
C ALA A 123 -20.98 -4.03 3.47
N ARG A 124 -21.50 -4.41 2.30
CA ARG A 124 -22.93 -4.45 2.00
C ARG A 124 -23.65 -5.05 3.21
N ALA A 125 -24.56 -4.31 3.81
CA ALA A 125 -25.68 -4.95 4.47
C ALA A 125 -26.36 -5.73 3.34
N GLU A 126 -26.19 -7.05 3.30
CA GLU A 126 -27.11 -7.85 2.51
C GLU A 126 -28.53 -7.44 2.95
N PRO A 127 -29.48 -7.25 2.02
CA PRO A 127 -30.82 -6.81 2.38
C PRO A 127 -31.52 -7.77 3.37
N ALA A 128 -30.99 -8.99 3.57
CA ALA A 128 -31.45 -9.93 4.59
C ALA A 128 -30.94 -9.65 6.03
N HIS A 129 -29.97 -8.75 6.21
CA HIS A 129 -29.30 -8.48 7.49
C HIS A 129 -29.20 -6.98 7.82
N GLU A 130 -30.26 -6.20 7.61
CA GLU A 130 -30.39 -4.83 8.14
C GLU A 130 -30.22 -4.74 9.69
N HIS A 131 -30.25 -5.88 10.37
CA HIS A 131 -30.07 -6.00 11.81
C HIS A 131 -28.68 -6.46 12.23
N SER A 132 -27.70 -6.53 11.31
CA SER A 132 -26.33 -6.89 11.68
C SER A 132 -25.75 -5.83 12.63
N PRO A 133 -25.40 -6.19 13.88
CA PRO A 133 -24.91 -5.24 14.89
C PRO A 133 -23.67 -4.46 14.43
N ASN A 134 -22.89 -5.05 13.51
CA ASN A 134 -21.59 -4.56 13.09
C ASN A 134 -21.64 -3.40 12.08
N TYR A 135 -22.72 -3.28 11.29
CA TYR A 135 -22.90 -2.16 10.36
C TYR A 135 -23.43 -0.93 11.10
N ARG A 136 -24.41 -1.15 11.98
CA ARG A 136 -25.00 -0.10 12.80
C ARG A 136 -23.98 0.47 13.78
N SER A 137 -23.16 -0.35 14.43
CA SER A 137 -22.23 0.12 15.47
C SER A 137 -21.23 1.14 14.98
N LEU A 138 -20.73 1.01 13.75
CA LEU A 138 -19.73 1.90 13.17
C LEU A 138 -20.29 3.23 12.69
N GLN A 139 -21.38 3.14 11.92
CA GLN A 139 -22.08 4.31 11.43
C GLN A 139 -22.62 5.10 12.63
N ILE A 140 -23.17 4.41 13.64
CA ILE A 140 -23.60 5.01 14.91
C ILE A 140 -22.39 5.54 15.68
N TYR A 141 -21.26 4.86 15.76
CA TYR A 141 -20.08 5.35 16.47
C TYR A 141 -19.54 6.64 15.84
N TYR A 142 -19.38 6.68 14.51
CA TYR A 142 -18.94 7.88 13.82
C TYR A 142 -20.00 8.99 13.79
N ASP A 143 -21.29 8.65 13.66
CA ASP A 143 -22.36 9.64 13.73
C ASP A 143 -22.54 10.16 15.17
N CYS A 144 -22.27 9.36 16.20
CA CYS A 144 -22.23 9.80 17.59
C CYS A 144 -21.04 10.72 17.85
N LEU A 145 -19.83 10.36 17.37
CA LEU A 145 -18.65 11.24 17.44
C LEU A 145 -18.88 12.56 16.70
N ARG A 146 -19.59 12.50 15.55
CA ARG A 146 -19.97 13.66 14.75
C ARG A 146 -21.03 14.54 15.42
N ARG A 147 -22.07 13.95 16.01
CA ARG A 147 -23.13 14.67 16.74
C ARG A 147 -22.66 15.23 18.09
N ALA A 148 -21.68 14.60 18.72
CA ALA A 148 -21.09 15.04 19.99
C ALA A 148 -20.10 16.22 19.84
N GLY A 149 -19.87 16.72 18.62
CA GLY A 149 -18.90 17.80 18.38
C GLY A 149 -17.44 17.38 18.52
N GLN A 150 -17.15 16.07 18.65
CA GLN A 150 -15.79 15.52 18.67
C GLN A 150 -15.19 15.33 17.26
N THR A 151 -15.77 15.98 16.25
CA THR A 151 -15.30 16.04 14.86
C THR A 151 -14.09 16.90 14.61
N ASP A 152 -13.59 17.61 15.62
CA ASP A 152 -12.29 18.28 15.53
C ASP A 152 -11.11 17.32 15.70
N ASN A 153 -11.37 16.01 15.72
CA ASN A 153 -10.33 15.05 15.50
C ASN A 153 -9.91 15.08 14.01
N ALA A 154 -8.83 15.83 13.73
CA ALA A 154 -8.23 15.96 12.41
C ALA A 154 -7.99 14.61 11.71
N PHE A 155 -7.81 13.53 12.48
CA PHE A 155 -7.66 12.18 11.96
C PHE A 155 -8.93 11.66 11.28
N LEU A 156 -10.12 11.95 11.82
CA LEU A 156 -11.39 11.46 11.25
C LEU A 156 -11.69 12.07 9.88
N ARG A 157 -11.13 13.26 9.60
CA ARG A 157 -11.25 13.91 8.29
C ARG A 157 -10.48 13.16 7.19
N LYS A 158 -9.56 12.28 7.57
CA LYS A 158 -8.80 11.41 6.66
C LYS A 158 -9.61 10.20 6.19
N ILE A 159 -10.74 9.88 6.85
CA ILE A 159 -11.54 8.68 6.58
C ILE A 159 -12.72 9.01 5.66
N HIS A 160 -12.67 8.49 4.45
CA HIS A 160 -13.70 8.55 3.44
C HIS A 160 -14.52 7.27 3.44
N ILE A 161 -15.77 7.35 3.87
CA ILE A 161 -16.69 6.20 3.92
C ILE A 161 -17.54 6.19 2.65
N GLY A 162 -17.57 5.06 1.95
CA GLY A 162 -18.36 4.92 0.73
C GLY A 162 -18.75 3.48 0.43
N ARG A 163 -19.64 3.31 -0.55
CA ARG A 163 -19.90 2.01 -1.15
C ARG A 163 -18.70 1.57 -1.99
N GLU A 164 -18.55 0.26 -2.16
CA GLU A 164 -17.47 -0.31 -2.97
C GLU A 164 -17.38 0.32 -4.36
N THR A 165 -18.51 0.51 -5.05
CA THR A 165 -18.56 1.14 -6.38
C THR A 165 -18.20 2.62 -6.38
N GLU A 166 -18.50 3.34 -5.30
CA GLU A 166 -18.20 4.77 -5.17
C GLU A 166 -16.71 4.97 -4.93
N ILE A 167 -16.15 4.21 -3.99
CA ILE A 167 -14.71 4.18 -3.71
C ILE A 167 -13.95 3.67 -4.94
N THR A 168 -14.46 2.67 -5.64
CA THR A 168 -13.82 2.15 -6.85
C THR A 168 -13.71 3.24 -7.91
N ARG A 169 -14.81 3.95 -8.20
CA ARG A 169 -14.83 5.04 -9.18
C ARG A 169 -13.92 6.20 -8.80
N ASP A 170 -13.93 6.57 -7.52
CA ASP A 170 -13.07 7.61 -6.98
C ASP A 170 -11.57 7.25 -7.10
N LEU A 171 -11.25 5.96 -6.99
CA LEU A 171 -9.89 5.43 -7.14
C LEU A 171 -9.45 5.21 -8.60
N GLU A 172 -10.35 5.29 -9.59
CA GLU A 172 -9.99 5.14 -11.02
C GLU A 172 -8.97 6.21 -11.47
N GLY A 173 -8.94 7.38 -10.81
CA GLY A 173 -7.91 8.41 -11.06
C GLY A 173 -6.51 8.05 -10.53
N TYR A 174 -6.41 7.09 -9.60
CA TYR A 174 -5.14 6.70 -8.98
C TYR A 174 -4.42 5.59 -9.75
N THR A 175 -5.13 4.85 -10.60
CA THR A 175 -4.59 3.69 -11.34
C THR A 175 -4.04 4.03 -12.72
N SER A 176 -4.43 5.15 -13.32
CA SER A 176 -4.03 5.51 -14.70
C SER A 176 -2.61 6.05 -14.83
N VAL A 177 -2.12 6.81 -13.84
CA VAL A 177 -0.79 7.44 -13.90
C VAL A 177 0.33 6.44 -13.60
N SER A 178 0.13 5.55 -12.62
CA SER A 178 1.13 4.58 -12.15
C SER A 178 1.53 3.51 -13.20
N LEU A 179 0.58 3.05 -14.03
CA LEU A 179 0.81 1.96 -14.99
C LEU A 179 1.48 2.41 -16.30
N GLU A 180 1.14 3.59 -16.81
CA GLU A 180 1.77 4.14 -18.02
C GLU A 180 3.16 4.71 -17.74
N GLU A 181 3.36 5.39 -16.61
CA GLU A 181 4.68 5.93 -16.23
C GLU A 181 5.66 4.81 -15.87
N ALA A 182 5.21 3.76 -15.19
CA ALA A 182 6.03 2.56 -14.93
C ALA A 182 6.41 1.81 -16.22
N ARG A 183 5.58 1.88 -17.28
CA ARG A 183 5.91 1.34 -18.60
C ARG A 183 6.88 2.22 -19.38
N GLN A 184 6.91 3.53 -19.12
CA GLN A 184 7.71 4.51 -19.87
C GLN A 184 9.04 4.87 -19.20
N GLY A 185 9.31 4.39 -17.98
CA GLY A 185 10.59 4.61 -17.30
C GLY A 185 10.90 6.08 -16.99
N ARG A 186 9.87 6.93 -16.88
CA ARG A 186 10.05 8.35 -16.54
C ARG A 186 10.17 8.57 -15.03
N GLU A 187 10.93 9.58 -14.64
CA GLU A 187 11.05 10.03 -13.25
C GLU A 187 9.69 10.49 -12.70
N TRP A 188 9.43 10.08 -11.47
CA TRP A 188 8.14 10.15 -10.78
C TRP A 188 7.69 11.60 -10.54
N GLY A 189 6.69 12.05 -11.29
CA GLY A 189 5.92 13.24 -10.94
C GLY A 189 4.98 12.93 -9.78
N ALA A 190 4.98 13.77 -8.74
CA ALA A 190 4.10 13.59 -7.59
C ALA A 190 2.63 13.46 -8.02
N LEU A 191 1.96 12.37 -7.63
CA LEU A 191 0.51 12.20 -7.79
C LEU A 191 -0.20 13.37 -7.12
N ARG A 192 -0.93 14.17 -7.90
CA ARG A 192 -1.88 15.15 -7.38
C ARG A 192 -3.30 14.67 -7.67
N PRO A 193 -4.23 14.79 -6.72
CA PRO A 193 -5.64 14.66 -7.04
C PRO A 193 -6.01 15.71 -8.11
N ALA A 194 -6.86 15.30 -9.06
CA ALA A 194 -7.41 16.18 -10.09
C ALA A 194 -8.28 17.30 -9.49
#